data_AF-W6ZKI7-F1
#
_entry.id   AF-W6ZKI7-F1
#
_cell.length_a   1.000
_cell.length_b   1.000
_cell.length_c   1.000
_cell.angle_alpha   90.00
_cell.angle_beta   90.00
_cell.angle_gamma   90.00
#
_symmetry.space_group_name_H-M   'P 1'
#
loop_
_entity.id
_entity.type
_entity.pdbx_description
1 polymer ?
#
loop_
_entity_poly.entity_id
_entity_poly.type
_entity_poly.pdbx_seq_one_letter_code
_entity_poly.pdbx_strand_id
1 'polypeptide(L)'
;ASNQNDRQDENNTVCPEDELALLPYMPPLFGCELPPCGLMPQLAYQNVVQRLRKLWLLHAKEDPTEISLTHICEQVFDDLLDESEKLPFGKANKITRRTPWRREQVFKFERCWAHYFVLEARRMNERSRMTAMERETQDVHFEEEYPIPTTLGIHVKNHANREHLCQLWREWHKKKRRPVPILNLQGSAAAVGDKAGSMQDDSKESGETENDSVI
;
A
#
# COMPACT_ATOMS: atom_id res chain seq x y z
N ALA A 1 5.82 -11.12 46.41
CA ALA A 1 6.45 -10.98 45.07
C ALA A 1 5.38 -10.48 44.13
N SER A 2 5.58 -9.29 43.56
CA SER A 2 4.61 -8.59 42.71
C SER A 2 4.67 -9.15 41.30
N ASN A 3 3.54 -9.65 40.78
CA ASN A 3 3.40 -10.05 39.39
C ASN A 3 3.14 -8.79 38.54
N GLN A 4 4.21 -8.14 38.10
CA GLN A 4 4.18 -7.23 36.96
C GLN A 4 4.51 -8.06 35.71
N ASN A 5 3.48 -8.57 35.03
CA ASN A 5 3.62 -9.07 33.66
C ASN A 5 2.60 -8.36 32.78
N ASP A 6 3.15 -7.52 31.88
CA ASP A 6 2.71 -7.31 30.51
C ASP A 6 1.26 -6.91 30.24
N ARG A 7 0.98 -5.62 30.43
CA ARG A 7 -0.02 -4.89 29.64
C ARG A 7 0.66 -3.82 28.77
N GLN A 8 1.64 -4.23 27.96
CA GLN A 8 2.28 -3.35 26.97
C GLN A 8 1.56 -3.31 25.61
N ASP A 9 0.43 -4.01 25.44
CA ASP A 9 -0.28 -4.08 24.15
C ASP A 9 -1.09 -2.81 23.79
N GLU A 10 -1.30 -1.88 24.71
CA GLU A 10 -2.09 -0.67 24.44
C GLU A 10 -1.30 0.46 23.77
N ASN A 11 0.04 0.45 23.81
CA ASN A 11 0.83 1.57 23.27
C ASN A 11 1.03 1.55 21.74
N ASN A 12 0.80 0.41 21.08
CA ASN A 12 1.10 0.25 19.64
C ASN A 12 -0.15 0.09 18.77
N THR A 13 -1.30 0.58 19.22
CA THR A 13 -2.56 0.49 18.49
C THR A 13 -3.11 1.89 18.21
N VAL A 14 -3.25 2.21 16.93
CA VAL A 14 -3.87 3.46 16.47
C VAL A 14 -5.38 3.37 16.71
N CYS A 15 -5.98 4.44 17.22
CA CYS A 15 -7.41 4.49 17.48
C CYS A 15 -8.19 4.37 16.15
N PRO A 16 -9.35 3.68 16.08
CA PRO A 16 -10.06 3.48 14.82
C PRO A 16 -10.39 4.78 14.06
N GLU A 17 -10.70 5.85 14.79
CA GLU A 17 -11.00 7.18 14.24
C GLU A 17 -9.76 7.81 13.58
N ASP A 18 -8.60 7.71 14.25
CA ASP A 18 -7.31 8.18 13.70
C ASP A 18 -6.95 7.36 12.45
N GLU A 19 -7.14 6.04 12.48
CA GLU A 19 -6.90 5.17 11.34
C GLU A 19 -7.72 5.64 10.13
N LEU A 20 -9.04 5.80 10.29
CA LEU A 20 -9.94 6.25 9.22
C LEU A 20 -9.54 7.60 8.63
N ALA A 21 -9.07 8.54 9.47
CA ALA A 21 -8.60 9.84 9.01
C ALA A 21 -7.29 9.75 8.20
N LEU A 22 -6.42 8.79 8.51
CA LEU A 22 -5.12 8.59 7.86
C LEU A 22 -5.20 7.71 6.61
N LEU A 23 -6.22 6.84 6.48
CA LEU A 23 -6.37 5.92 5.34
C LEU A 23 -6.29 6.59 3.96
N PRO A 24 -6.89 7.78 3.70
CA PRO A 24 -6.81 8.44 2.41
C PRO A 24 -5.38 8.84 2.01
N TYR A 25 -4.48 8.99 2.98
CA TYR A 25 -3.09 9.38 2.78
C TYR A 25 -2.13 8.19 2.71
N MET A 26 -2.64 6.99 2.96
CA MET A 26 -1.84 5.78 2.95
C MET A 26 -1.25 5.52 1.55
N PRO A 27 0.04 5.19 1.46
CA PRO A 27 0.67 4.88 0.18
C PRO A 27 -0.09 3.79 -0.58
N PRO A 28 -0.34 3.99 -1.89
CA PRO A 28 -0.99 2.97 -2.74
C PRO A 28 -0.26 1.61 -2.72
N LEU A 29 1.06 1.64 -2.50
CA LEU A 29 1.88 0.45 -2.31
C LEU A 29 1.36 -0.46 -1.18
N PHE A 30 0.79 0.12 -0.12
CA PHE A 30 0.21 -0.58 1.03
C PHE A 30 -1.31 -0.79 0.92
N GLY A 31 -1.88 -0.63 -0.28
CA GLY A 31 -3.29 -0.91 -0.55
C GLY A 31 -3.65 -2.39 -0.41
N CYS A 32 -4.92 -2.70 -0.17
CA CYS A 32 -5.39 -4.07 0.08
C CYS A 32 -5.72 -4.87 -1.19
N GLU A 33 -5.59 -4.29 -2.38
CA GLU A 33 -5.90 -4.98 -3.64
C GLU A 33 -4.97 -6.18 -3.86
N LEU A 34 -5.58 -7.35 -4.07
CA LEU A 34 -4.84 -8.61 -4.18
C LEU A 34 -4.10 -8.73 -5.53
N PRO A 35 -2.85 -9.25 -5.51
CA PRO A 35 -2.13 -9.58 -6.73
C PRO A 35 -2.75 -10.79 -7.45
N PRO A 36 -2.64 -10.87 -8.79
CA PRO A 36 -3.18 -11.96 -9.59
C PRO A 36 -2.27 -13.19 -9.52
N CYS A 37 -2.25 -13.85 -8.36
CA CYS A 37 -1.46 -15.04 -8.09
C CYS A 37 -2.23 -16.07 -7.26
N GLY A 38 -1.58 -17.19 -6.93
CA GLY A 38 -2.21 -18.27 -6.18
C GLY A 38 -2.51 -17.90 -4.72
N LEU A 39 -3.36 -18.70 -4.07
CA LEU A 39 -3.85 -18.46 -2.71
C LEU A 39 -2.73 -18.29 -1.67
N MET A 40 -1.68 -19.11 -1.71
CA MET A 40 -0.59 -19.02 -0.72
C MET A 40 0.19 -17.69 -0.82
N PRO A 41 0.66 -17.28 -2.02
CA PRO A 41 1.20 -15.93 -2.21
C PRO A 41 0.23 -14.79 -1.87
N GLN A 42 -1.08 -14.93 -2.15
CA GLN A 42 -2.06 -13.89 -1.82
C GLN A 42 -2.25 -13.71 -0.31
N LEU A 43 -2.36 -14.81 0.45
CA LEU A 43 -2.41 -14.74 1.92
C LEU A 43 -1.15 -14.11 2.50
N ALA A 44 0.02 -14.48 1.96
CA ALA A 44 1.28 -13.89 2.37
C ALA A 44 1.33 -12.37 2.09
N TYR A 45 0.84 -11.95 0.91
CA TYR A 45 0.71 -10.55 0.56
C TYR A 45 -0.13 -9.79 1.59
N GLN A 46 -1.31 -10.31 1.94
CA GLN A 46 -2.19 -9.68 2.92
C GLN A 46 -1.53 -9.54 4.29
N ASN A 47 -0.84 -10.59 4.77
CA ASN A 47 -0.13 -10.56 6.04
C ASN A 47 0.97 -9.49 6.07
N VAL A 48 1.76 -9.39 5.00
CA VAL A 48 2.83 -8.37 4.89
C VAL A 48 2.24 -6.97 4.79
N VAL A 49 1.22 -6.77 3.95
CA VAL A 49 0.52 -5.48 3.83
C VAL A 49 -0.06 -5.05 5.17
N GLN A 50 -0.68 -5.94 5.94
CA GLN A 50 -1.21 -5.60 7.26
C GLN A 50 -0.11 -5.08 8.21
N ARG A 51 1.08 -5.70 8.20
CA ARG A 51 2.23 -5.24 8.99
C ARG A 51 2.71 -3.86 8.54
N LEU A 52 2.89 -3.67 7.22
CA LEU A 52 3.32 -2.39 6.63
C LEU A 52 2.32 -1.27 6.96
N ARG A 53 1.03 -1.53 6.82
CA ARG A 53 -0.04 -0.58 7.14
C ARG A 53 -0.03 -0.20 8.61
N LYS A 54 0.08 -1.19 9.51
CA LYS A 54 0.15 -0.95 10.96
C LYS A 54 1.33 -0.04 11.29
N LEU A 55 2.52 -0.36 10.77
CA LEU A 55 3.72 0.42 11.03
C LEU A 55 3.61 1.84 10.44
N TRP A 56 3.12 1.97 9.21
CA TRP A 56 2.87 3.28 8.60
C TRP A 56 1.90 4.14 9.41
N LEU A 57 0.80 3.56 9.90
CA LEU A 57 -0.18 4.29 10.73
C LEU A 57 0.42 4.77 12.05
N LEU A 58 1.29 3.97 12.67
CA LEU A 58 2.01 4.38 13.89
C LEU A 58 2.90 5.58 13.62
N HIS A 59 3.73 5.52 12.58
CA HIS A 59 4.57 6.65 12.19
C HIS A 59 3.76 7.89 11.79
N ALA A 60 2.68 7.72 11.03
CA ALA A 60 1.82 8.82 10.62
C ALA A 60 1.16 9.55 11.78
N LYS A 61 0.92 8.84 12.90
CA LYS A 61 0.39 9.42 14.13
C LYS A 61 1.45 10.15 14.94
N GLU A 62 2.66 9.61 15.02
CA GLU A 62 3.76 10.15 15.82
C GLU A 62 4.47 11.33 15.14
N ASP A 63 4.82 11.16 13.87
CA ASP A 63 5.47 12.18 13.04
C ASP A 63 4.98 12.09 11.58
N PRO A 64 3.95 12.87 11.21
CA PRO A 64 3.38 12.83 9.87
C PRO A 64 4.29 13.43 8.78
N THR A 65 5.38 14.12 9.15
CA THR A 65 6.15 14.94 8.20
C THR A 65 7.24 14.18 7.44
N GLU A 66 7.78 13.10 7.99
CA GLU A 66 8.89 12.34 7.37
C GLU A 66 8.70 10.82 7.41
N ILE A 67 7.59 10.32 6.85
CA ILE A 67 7.33 8.88 6.79
C ILE A 67 8.10 8.24 5.60
N SER A 68 9.27 7.66 5.89
CA SER A 68 10.06 6.93 4.88
C SER A 68 9.46 5.56 4.58
N LEU A 69 8.93 5.39 3.36
CA LEU A 69 8.41 4.08 2.91
C LEU A 69 9.49 3.01 2.87
N THR A 70 10.71 3.39 2.46
CA THR A 70 11.85 2.48 2.41
C THR A 70 12.14 1.94 3.80
N HIS A 71 12.17 2.81 4.81
CA HIS A 71 12.42 2.42 6.20
C HIS A 71 11.35 1.44 6.72
N ILE A 72 10.07 1.74 6.51
CA ILE A 72 8.95 0.87 6.90
C ILE A 72 9.06 -0.52 6.23
N CYS A 73 9.39 -0.55 4.94
CA CYS A 73 9.54 -1.81 4.19
C CYS A 73 10.74 -2.62 4.69
N GLU A 74 11.86 -1.96 4.95
CA GLU A 74 13.09 -2.58 5.46
C GLU A 74 12.87 -3.17 6.85
N GLN A 75 12.22 -2.43 7.75
CA GLN A 75 11.90 -2.92 9.08
C GLN A 75 11.03 -4.19 9.04
N VAL A 76 9.95 -4.19 8.25
CA VAL A 76 9.10 -5.39 8.12
C VAL A 76 9.85 -6.55 7.49
N PHE A 77 10.78 -6.28 6.57
CA PHE A 77 11.62 -7.32 5.96
C PHE A 77 12.59 -7.92 6.99
N ASP A 78 13.29 -7.09 7.76
CA ASP A 78 14.22 -7.51 8.80
C ASP A 78 13.50 -8.30 9.91
N ASP A 79 12.33 -7.85 10.36
CA ASP A 79 11.49 -8.59 11.31
C ASP A 79 11.16 -10.01 10.80
N LEU A 80 10.86 -10.15 9.51
CA LEU A 80 10.57 -11.45 8.89
C LEU A 80 11.83 -12.31 8.71
N LEU A 81 13.00 -11.70 8.51
CA LEU A 81 14.28 -12.42 8.48
C LEU A 81 14.60 -12.97 9.87
N ASP A 82 14.52 -12.14 10.91
CA ASP A 82 14.70 -12.50 12.31
C ASP A 82 13.77 -13.65 12.72
N GLU A 83 12.47 -13.53 12.38
CA GLU A 83 11.50 -14.59 12.62
C GLU A 83 11.88 -15.90 11.89
N SER A 84 12.47 -15.80 10.71
CA SER A 84 12.88 -16.96 9.92
C SER A 84 14.11 -17.68 10.50
N GLU A 85 15.02 -16.94 11.12
CA GLU A 85 16.19 -17.49 11.81
C GLU A 85 15.80 -18.18 13.11
N LYS A 86 14.90 -17.55 13.89
CA LYS A 86 14.36 -18.11 15.13
C LYS A 86 13.53 -19.36 14.87
N LEU A 87 12.82 -19.42 13.74
CA LEU A 87 11.93 -20.51 13.36
C LEU A 87 12.24 -20.99 11.93
N PRO A 88 13.32 -21.77 11.74
CA PRO A 88 13.74 -22.20 10.42
C PRO A 88 12.74 -23.17 9.76
N PHE A 89 12.59 -23.05 8.44
CA PHE A 89 11.67 -23.86 7.63
C PHE A 89 12.00 -25.35 7.72
N GLY A 90 10.97 -26.21 7.85
CA GLY A 90 11.13 -27.66 7.83
C GLY A 90 11.78 -28.27 9.08
N LYS A 91 12.18 -27.45 10.05
CA LYS A 91 12.71 -27.88 11.36
C LYS A 91 11.70 -27.73 12.50
N ALA A 92 10.52 -27.17 12.23
CA ALA A 92 9.40 -27.19 13.16
C ALA A 92 8.91 -28.64 13.30
N ASN A 93 9.53 -29.39 14.22
CA ASN A 93 8.95 -30.61 14.76
C ASN A 93 7.47 -30.34 15.08
N LYS A 94 6.60 -31.35 14.96
CA LYS A 94 5.12 -31.28 15.09
C LYS A 94 4.57 -30.53 16.33
N ILE A 95 5.44 -30.07 17.23
CA ILE A 95 5.20 -29.42 18.52
C ILE A 95 5.48 -27.91 18.46
N THR A 96 6.39 -27.42 17.61
CA THR A 96 6.78 -26.00 17.54
C THR A 96 5.91 -25.25 16.54
N ARG A 97 4.75 -24.77 17.00
CA ARG A 97 3.92 -23.85 16.21
C ARG A 97 4.69 -22.53 16.03
N ARG A 98 4.73 -21.99 14.81
CA ARG A 98 5.18 -20.59 14.62
C ARG A 98 4.29 -19.68 15.46
N THR A 99 4.85 -18.64 16.05
CA THR A 99 4.09 -17.61 16.77
C THR A 99 4.25 -16.28 16.05
N PRO A 100 3.16 -15.62 15.63
CA PRO A 100 1.79 -16.14 15.58
C PRO A 100 1.65 -17.35 14.63
N TRP A 101 0.61 -18.16 14.85
CA TRP A 101 0.36 -19.39 14.08
C TRP A 101 0.29 -19.10 12.58
N ARG A 102 1.25 -19.64 11.82
CA ARG A 102 1.37 -19.42 10.38
C ARG A 102 1.82 -20.70 9.67
N ARG A 103 1.21 -20.97 8.51
CA ARG A 103 1.61 -22.08 7.62
C ARG A 103 2.98 -21.75 7.02
N GLU A 104 3.91 -22.70 7.04
CA GLU A 104 5.27 -22.49 6.52
C GLU A 104 5.28 -22.09 5.03
N GLN A 105 4.38 -22.67 4.23
CA GLN A 105 4.25 -22.35 2.81
C GLN A 105 3.84 -20.89 2.57
N VAL A 106 3.02 -20.31 3.46
CA VAL A 106 2.65 -18.89 3.39
C VAL A 106 3.84 -18.03 3.82
N PHE A 107 4.49 -18.38 4.92
CA PHE A 107 5.65 -17.64 5.44
C PHE A 107 6.81 -17.53 4.44
N LYS A 108 7.04 -18.58 3.63
CA LYS A 108 8.02 -18.52 2.52
C LYS A 108 7.74 -17.33 1.60
N PHE A 109 6.48 -17.11 1.23
CA PHE A 109 6.09 -16.00 0.37
C PHE A 109 6.05 -14.66 1.11
N GLU A 110 5.82 -14.63 2.44
CA GLU A 110 5.86 -13.38 3.22
C GLU A 110 7.23 -12.69 3.08
N ARG A 111 8.32 -13.45 3.19
CA ARG A 111 9.69 -12.95 2.98
C ARG A 111 9.91 -12.41 1.56
N CYS A 112 9.44 -13.14 0.55
CA CYS A 112 9.54 -12.71 -0.85
C CYS A 112 8.77 -11.41 -1.09
N TRP A 113 7.57 -11.29 -0.53
CA TRP A 113 6.75 -10.07 -0.61
C TRP A 113 7.42 -8.89 0.09
N ALA A 114 7.93 -9.08 1.31
CA ALA A 114 8.63 -8.03 2.03
C ALA A 114 9.87 -7.54 1.27
N HIS A 115 10.67 -8.45 0.69
CA HIS A 115 11.77 -8.06 -0.21
C HIS A 115 11.28 -7.29 -1.44
N TYR A 116 10.19 -7.73 -2.08
CA TYR A 116 9.56 -7.00 -3.19
C TYR A 116 9.17 -5.57 -2.79
N PHE A 117 8.59 -5.38 -1.61
CA PHE A 117 8.20 -4.05 -1.12
C PHE A 117 9.40 -3.15 -0.86
N VAL A 118 10.51 -3.67 -0.33
CA VAL A 118 11.76 -2.91 -0.20
C VAL A 118 12.25 -2.41 -1.56
N LEU A 119 12.26 -3.29 -2.57
CA LEU A 119 12.69 -2.91 -3.92
C LEU A 119 11.77 -1.87 -4.55
N GLU A 120 10.45 -1.98 -4.39
CA GLU A 120 9.53 -0.97 -4.90
C GLU A 120 9.61 0.34 -4.15
N ALA A 121 9.74 0.34 -2.83
CA ALA A 121 9.87 1.57 -2.06
C ALA A 121 11.13 2.34 -2.47
N ARG A 122 12.27 1.64 -2.65
CA ARG A 122 13.50 2.22 -3.19
C ARG A 122 13.30 2.80 -4.58
N ARG A 123 12.65 2.04 -5.48
CA ARG A 123 12.33 2.52 -6.84
C ARG A 123 11.45 3.77 -6.81
N MET A 124 10.42 3.80 -5.97
CA MET A 124 9.55 4.96 -5.83
C MET A 124 10.30 6.19 -5.29
N ASN A 125 11.27 5.99 -4.40
CA ASN A 125 12.13 7.07 -3.92
C ASN A 125 13.08 7.60 -5.01
N GLU A 126 13.71 6.70 -5.78
CA GLU A 126 14.55 7.06 -6.92
C GLU A 126 13.76 7.80 -8.01
N ARG A 127 12.52 7.36 -8.27
CA ARG A 127 11.61 7.95 -9.25
C ARG A 127 11.36 9.45 -9.01
N SER A 128 11.34 9.88 -7.75
CA SER A 128 11.18 11.30 -7.37
C SER A 128 12.38 12.17 -7.82
N ARG A 129 13.54 11.55 -8.07
CA ARG A 129 14.76 12.22 -8.54
C ARG A 129 14.96 12.16 -10.06
N MET A 130 14.15 11.36 -10.77
CA MET A 130 14.26 11.15 -12.22
C MET A 130 13.44 12.15 -13.03
N THR A 131 13.92 12.47 -14.23
CA THR A 131 13.15 13.21 -15.25
C THR A 131 11.96 12.39 -15.75
N ALA A 132 10.97 13.03 -16.39
CA ALA A 132 9.80 12.33 -16.91
C ALA A 132 10.16 11.24 -17.94
N MET A 133 11.14 11.52 -18.80
CA MET A 133 11.62 10.59 -19.84
C MET A 133 12.35 9.37 -19.26
N GLU A 134 13.18 9.57 -18.24
CA GLU A 134 13.87 8.46 -17.55
C GLU A 134 12.87 7.54 -16.84
N ARG A 135 11.83 8.12 -16.22
CA ARG A 135 10.76 7.35 -15.57
C ARG A 135 10.00 6.48 -16.56
N GLU A 136 9.62 7.05 -17.71
CA GLU A 136 8.90 6.31 -18.75
C GLU A 136 9.75 5.16 -19.30
N THR A 137 11.03 5.41 -19.58
CA THR A 137 11.97 4.40 -20.08
C THR A 137 12.15 3.25 -19.09
N GLN A 138 12.31 3.57 -17.79
CA GLN A 138 12.45 2.56 -16.74
C GLN A 138 11.16 1.75 -16.57
N ASP A 139 9.99 2.39 -16.56
CA ASP A 139 8.70 1.71 -16.42
C ASP A 139 8.47 0.70 -17.56
N VAL A 140 8.72 1.11 -18.81
CA VAL A 140 8.58 0.24 -20.00
C VAL A 140 9.48 -0.99 -19.88
N HIS A 141 10.77 -0.79 -19.56
CA HIS A 141 11.73 -1.89 -19.44
C HIS A 141 11.28 -2.94 -18.43
N PHE A 142 10.82 -2.53 -17.24
CA PHE A 142 10.38 -3.47 -16.22
C PHE A 142 9.04 -4.15 -16.54
N GLU A 143 8.09 -3.43 -17.14
CA GLU A 143 6.79 -4.00 -17.52
C GLU A 143 6.92 -5.02 -18.66
N GLU A 144 7.89 -4.81 -19.57
CA GLU A 144 8.17 -5.70 -20.69
C GLU A 144 8.99 -6.92 -20.28
N GLU A 145 10.10 -6.74 -19.56
CA GLU A 145 10.99 -7.86 -19.24
C GLU A 145 10.49 -8.72 -18.08
N TYR A 146 9.89 -8.11 -17.04
CA TYR A 146 9.53 -8.80 -15.80
C TYR A 146 8.15 -8.39 -15.28
N PRO A 147 7.06 -8.66 -16.03
CA PRO A 147 5.71 -8.32 -15.60
C PRO A 147 5.32 -9.02 -14.29
N ILE A 148 5.88 -10.21 -14.02
CA ILE A 148 5.73 -10.91 -12.74
C ILE A 148 7.06 -10.78 -11.99
N PRO A 149 7.09 -10.19 -10.77
CA PRO A 149 8.33 -10.00 -10.04
C PRO A 149 9.03 -11.33 -9.74
N THR A 150 10.28 -11.46 -10.22
CA THR A 150 11.09 -12.68 -10.06
C THR A 150 11.40 -13.00 -8.60
N THR A 151 11.48 -11.97 -7.75
CA THR A 151 11.67 -12.09 -6.31
C THR A 151 10.58 -12.90 -5.60
N LEU A 152 9.39 -12.99 -6.21
CA LEU A 152 8.26 -13.73 -5.65
C LEU A 152 8.34 -15.25 -5.91
N GLY A 153 9.20 -15.69 -6.84
CA GLY A 153 9.29 -17.10 -7.22
C GLY A 153 7.97 -17.68 -7.72
N ILE A 154 7.10 -16.84 -8.31
CA ILE A 154 5.80 -17.25 -8.84
C ILE A 154 6.00 -17.64 -10.30
N HIS A 155 5.61 -18.88 -10.63
CA HIS A 155 5.69 -19.41 -11.97
C HIS A 155 4.30 -19.69 -12.54
N VAL A 156 4.06 -19.22 -13.77
CA VAL A 156 2.83 -19.51 -14.50
C VAL A 156 2.91 -20.93 -15.07
N LYS A 157 2.15 -21.87 -14.48
CA LYS A 157 2.12 -23.27 -14.93
C LYS A 157 1.40 -23.46 -16.26
N ASN A 158 0.30 -22.75 -16.46
CA ASN A 158 -0.48 -22.83 -17.70
C ASN A 158 0.00 -21.75 -18.68
N HIS A 159 0.78 -22.16 -19.67
CA HIS A 159 1.32 -21.25 -20.69
C HIS A 159 0.23 -20.53 -21.49
N ALA A 160 -0.94 -21.15 -21.70
CA ALA A 160 -2.05 -20.52 -22.42
C ALA A 160 -2.59 -19.28 -21.70
N ASN A 161 -2.46 -19.21 -20.38
CA ASN A 161 -2.93 -18.08 -19.57
C ASN A 161 -1.83 -17.04 -19.30
N ARG A 162 -0.61 -17.25 -19.79
CA ARG A 162 0.56 -16.44 -19.43
C ARG A 162 0.39 -14.98 -19.79
N GLU A 163 -0.05 -14.70 -21.01
CA GLU A 163 -0.24 -13.33 -21.49
C GLU A 163 -1.29 -12.59 -20.65
N HIS A 164 -2.45 -13.21 -20.43
CA HIS A 164 -3.50 -12.64 -19.59
C HIS A 164 -3.02 -12.37 -18.16
N LEU A 165 -2.28 -13.29 -17.54
CA LEU A 165 -1.71 -13.07 -16.21
C LEU A 165 -0.70 -11.93 -16.19
N CYS A 166 0.17 -11.82 -17.20
CA CYS A 166 1.09 -10.69 -17.33
C CYS A 166 0.34 -9.36 -17.40
N GLN A 167 -0.76 -9.29 -18.15
CA GLN A 167 -1.60 -8.09 -18.23
C GLN A 167 -2.21 -7.72 -16.88
N LEU A 168 -2.77 -8.69 -16.16
CA LEU A 168 -3.32 -8.46 -14.82
C LEU A 168 -2.24 -7.95 -13.83
N TRP A 169 -1.01 -8.47 -13.94
CA TRP A 169 0.10 -7.99 -13.12
C TRP A 169 0.49 -6.55 -13.44
N ARG A 170 0.54 -6.16 -14.72
CA ARG A 170 0.79 -4.76 -15.13
C ARG A 170 -0.26 -3.82 -14.56
N GLU A 171 -1.54 -4.18 -14.68
CA GLU A 171 -2.64 -3.40 -14.11
C GLU A 171 -2.57 -3.29 -12.58
N TRP A 172 -2.18 -4.37 -11.91
CA TRP A 172 -1.98 -4.37 -10.47
C TRP A 172 -0.82 -3.45 -10.08
N HIS A 173 0.33 -3.54 -10.74
CA HIS A 173 1.48 -2.66 -10.50
C HIS A 173 1.16 -1.18 -10.74
N LYS A 174 0.43 -0.87 -11.81
CA LYS A 174 -0.02 0.50 -12.11
C LYS A 174 -0.85 1.10 -10.97
N LYS A 175 -1.62 0.29 -10.25
CA LYS A 175 -2.37 0.73 -9.06
C LYS A 175 -1.44 0.98 -7.86
N LYS A 176 -0.47 0.09 -7.63
CA LYS A 176 0.46 0.18 -6.49
C LYS A 176 1.51 1.28 -6.61
N ARG A 177 1.92 1.62 -7.82
CA ARG A 177 2.95 2.64 -8.11
C ARG A 177 2.39 4.05 -8.30
N ARG A 178 1.11 4.27 -7.96
CA ARG A 178 0.53 5.62 -7.98
C ARG A 178 1.28 6.55 -7.02
N PRO A 179 1.33 7.86 -7.30
CA PRO A 179 1.93 8.83 -6.39
C PRO A 179 1.36 8.72 -4.99
N VAL A 180 2.22 8.87 -3.98
CA VAL A 180 1.82 8.88 -2.57
C VAL A 180 1.03 10.17 -2.32
N PRO A 181 -0.18 10.10 -1.75
CA PRO A 181 -0.93 11.29 -1.38
C PRO A 181 -0.16 12.10 -0.33
N ILE A 182 -0.24 13.43 -0.42
CA ILE A 182 0.47 14.32 0.51
C ILE A 182 -0.38 14.48 1.78
N LEU A 183 0.18 14.09 2.92
CA LEU A 183 -0.43 14.27 4.24
C LEU A 183 -0.19 15.71 4.73
N ASN A 184 -1.09 16.62 4.37
CA ASN A 184 -1.06 18.01 4.87
C ASN A 184 -1.92 18.15 6.13
N LEU A 185 -1.34 17.94 7.31
CA LEU A 185 -2.07 18.02 8.59
C LEU A 185 -2.39 19.45 9.06
N GLN A 186 -2.32 20.45 8.18
CA GLN A 186 -2.39 21.87 8.56
C GLN A 186 -3.79 22.49 8.42
N GLY A 187 -4.85 21.70 8.61
CA GLY A 187 -6.23 22.10 8.31
C GLY A 187 -7.28 21.65 9.32
N SER A 188 -7.00 21.72 10.62
CA SER A 188 -8.05 21.55 11.65
C SER A 188 -8.09 22.75 12.61
N ALA A 189 -8.35 23.94 12.05
CA ALA A 189 -8.94 25.06 12.77
C ALA A 189 -9.58 26.04 11.76
N ALA A 190 -10.88 26.31 11.95
CA ALA A 190 -11.77 27.20 11.17
C ALA A 190 -12.23 26.65 9.79
N ALA A 191 -13.52 26.64 9.42
CA ALA A 191 -14.61 27.50 9.85
C ALA A 191 -15.96 26.75 9.92
N VAL A 192 -16.57 26.78 11.09
CA VAL A 192 -18.04 26.85 11.22
C VAL A 192 -18.41 28.23 10.71
N GLY A 193 -18.96 28.27 9.50
CA GLY A 193 -19.58 29.44 8.92
C GLY A 193 -21.03 29.13 8.63
N ASP A 194 -21.85 29.13 9.68
CA ASP A 194 -23.29 29.30 9.55
C ASP A 194 -23.54 30.59 8.76
N LYS A 195 -24.04 30.47 7.53
CA LYS A 195 -24.73 31.57 6.88
C LYS A 195 -26.09 31.09 6.40
N ALA A 196 -27.02 31.16 7.35
CA ALA A 196 -28.43 31.25 7.10
C ALA A 196 -28.74 32.42 6.15
N GLY A 197 -29.61 32.14 5.17
CA GLY A 197 -30.62 33.02 4.61
C GLY A 197 -30.22 34.44 4.18
N SER A 198 -30.22 34.67 2.87
CA SER A 198 -30.81 35.92 2.35
C SER A 198 -31.42 35.65 0.98
N MET A 199 -32.76 35.66 0.96
CA MET A 199 -33.54 35.84 -0.25
C MET A 199 -33.19 37.19 -0.88
N GLN A 200 -32.95 37.23 -2.18
CA GLN A 200 -33.23 38.41 -2.98
C GLN A 200 -33.66 37.95 -4.38
N ASP A 201 -34.96 38.10 -4.57
CA ASP A 201 -35.67 38.20 -5.83
C ASP A 201 -35.23 39.50 -6.52
N ASP A 202 -34.90 39.46 -7.81
CA ASP A 202 -35.16 40.58 -8.70
C ASP A 202 -35.10 40.13 -10.17
N SER A 203 -36.23 40.37 -10.83
CA SER A 203 -36.53 40.11 -12.24
C SER A 203 -35.95 41.18 -13.16
N LYS A 204 -35.53 40.77 -14.38
CA LYS A 204 -35.62 41.48 -15.69
C LYS A 204 -34.89 40.64 -16.75
N GLU A 205 -35.59 39.95 -17.64
CA GLU A 205 -36.18 40.43 -18.91
C GLU A 205 -35.15 40.98 -19.91
N SER A 206 -35.03 40.25 -21.02
CA SER A 206 -34.97 40.68 -22.44
C SER A 206 -33.79 40.14 -23.24
N GLY A 207 -34.09 39.58 -24.40
CA GLY A 207 -33.12 39.33 -25.47
C GLY A 207 -33.35 38.05 -26.25
N GLU A 208 -34.39 38.03 -27.08
CA GLU A 208 -34.48 37.13 -28.24
C GLU A 208 -33.33 37.42 -29.22
N THR A 209 -32.72 36.37 -29.76
CA THR A 209 -32.31 36.35 -31.18
C THR A 209 -32.33 34.93 -31.70
N GLU A 210 -33.25 34.69 -32.64
CA GLU A 210 -33.17 33.67 -33.67
C GLU A 210 -31.82 33.77 -34.41
N ASN A 211 -31.25 32.62 -34.74
CA ASN A 211 -30.72 32.29 -36.06
C ASN A 211 -30.10 30.90 -35.99
N ASP A 212 -30.72 29.91 -36.62
CA ASP A 212 -29.93 28.83 -37.19
C ASP A 212 -30.47 28.44 -38.56
N SER A 213 -29.53 28.35 -39.49
CA SER A 213 -29.73 28.33 -40.92
C SER A 213 -29.83 26.91 -41.47
N VAL A 214 -30.64 26.82 -42.52
CA VAL A 214 -30.66 25.76 -43.52
C VAL A 214 -29.32 25.74 -44.27
N ILE A 215 -28.73 24.56 -44.44
CA ILE A 215 -28.55 23.79 -45.71
C ILE A 215 -27.98 22.42 -45.35
#